data_AF-A0A537KMV5-F1
#
_entry.id   AF-A0A537KMV5-F1
#
_cell.length_a   1.000
_cell.length_b   1.000
_cell.length_c   1.000
_cell.angle_alpha   90.00
_cell.angle_beta   90.00
_cell.angle_gamma   90.00
#
_symmetry.space_group_name_H-M   'P 1'
#
loop_
_entity.id
_entity.type
_entity.pdbx_description
1 polymer ?
#
loop_
_entity_poly.entity_id
_entity_poly.type
_entity_poly.pdbx_seq_one_letter_code
_entity_poly.pdbx_strand_id
1 'polypeptide(L)'
;MLLAQHDVTLRNEIITLKNVTVTSSYQGDSLARRNYYDNMYRLPNITGHNTPQYGFGISLSPFSHFSQEAKQKRQLKKRLIKEEQEYYVDRSFPKQWVASMTGLRGDSLSRFMMLYRPSYSL
;
A
#
# COMPACT_ATOMS: atom_id res chain seq x y z
N MET A 1 19.87 23.12 61.96
CA MET A 1 18.89 23.00 60.87
C MET A 1 19.47 23.71 59.65
N LEU A 2 19.80 23.00 58.58
CA LEU A 2 20.23 23.61 57.32
C LEU A 2 19.03 23.70 56.40
N LEU A 3 18.54 24.92 56.17
CA LEU A 3 17.54 25.27 55.16
C LEU A 3 18.27 25.32 53.80
N ALA A 4 18.01 24.35 52.93
CA ALA A 4 18.42 24.49 51.53
C ALA A 4 17.58 25.60 50.88
N GLN A 5 18.21 26.61 50.28
CA GLN A 5 17.55 27.77 49.65
C GLN A 5 16.84 27.45 48.31
N HIS A 6 16.93 26.21 47.84
CA HIS A 6 16.45 25.81 46.53
C HIS A 6 15.88 24.40 46.63
N ASP A 7 14.63 24.28 46.17
CA ASP A 7 13.89 23.04 46.07
C ASP A 7 14.51 22.18 44.95
N VAL A 8 15.03 21.01 45.32
CA VAL A 8 15.74 20.08 44.41
C VAL A 8 14.77 19.06 43.80
N THR A 9 13.46 19.26 43.92
CA THR A 9 12.47 18.35 43.34
C THR A 9 12.35 18.54 41.83
N LEU A 10 12.76 17.52 41.06
CA LEU A 10 12.59 17.50 39.61
C LEU A 10 11.10 17.26 39.30
N ARG A 11 10.38 18.30 38.85
CA ARG A 11 8.99 18.16 38.38
C ARG A 11 8.99 17.38 37.07
N ASN A 12 8.54 16.14 37.13
CA ASN A 12 8.38 15.31 35.94
C ASN A 12 7.15 15.79 35.14
N GLU A 13 7.34 16.71 34.20
CA GLU A 13 6.28 17.13 33.28
C GLU A 13 6.09 16.08 32.18
N ILE A 14 4.96 15.38 32.21
CA ILE A 14 4.62 14.40 31.18
C ILE A 14 4.13 15.16 29.94
N ILE A 15 5.04 15.40 28.99
CA ILE A 15 4.69 15.96 27.69
C ILE A 15 4.05 14.85 26.85
N THR A 16 2.75 14.98 26.57
CA THR A 16 2.03 14.06 25.69
C THR A 16 1.81 14.68 24.31
N LEU A 17 1.91 13.87 23.26
CA LEU A 17 1.62 14.30 21.90
C LEU A 17 0.11 14.39 21.67
N LYS A 18 -0.30 15.31 20.80
CA LYS A 18 -1.69 15.45 20.39
C LYS A 18 -2.17 14.15 19.70
N ASN A 19 -3.38 13.72 20.05
CA ASN A 19 -4.02 12.60 19.38
C ASN A 19 -4.32 12.93 17.91
N VAL A 20 -4.13 11.96 17.03
CA VAL A 20 -4.48 12.06 15.61
C VAL A 20 -5.43 10.92 15.28
N THR A 21 -6.58 11.27 14.71
CA THR A 21 -7.55 10.28 14.22
C THR A 21 -7.23 9.95 12.78
N VAL A 22 -6.97 8.67 12.49
CA VAL A 22 -6.75 8.19 11.11
C VAL A 22 -8.06 7.58 10.61
N THR A 23 -8.63 8.18 9.58
CA THR A 23 -9.76 7.62 8.83
C THR A 23 -9.26 7.13 7.48
N SER A 24 -9.54 5.87 7.12
CA SER A 24 -9.14 5.31 5.83
C SER A 24 -10.34 5.13 4.91
N SER A 25 -10.13 5.33 3.61
CA SER A 25 -11.10 5.01 2.57
C SER A 25 -10.36 4.41 1.39
N TYR A 26 -10.66 3.15 1.08
CA TYR A 26 -10.03 2.44 -0.03
C TYR A 26 -10.09 3.22 -1.35
N GLN A 27 -11.22 3.89 -1.63
CA GLN A 27 -11.38 4.66 -2.87
C GLN A 27 -10.43 5.86 -2.91
N GLY A 28 -10.37 6.61 -1.79
CA GLY A 28 -9.48 7.76 -1.67
C GLY A 28 -8.00 7.35 -1.71
N ASP A 29 -7.65 6.30 -0.97
CA ASP A 29 -6.27 5.78 -0.91
C ASP A 29 -5.82 5.22 -2.25
N SER A 30 -6.72 4.53 -2.98
CA SER A 30 -6.44 4.04 -4.33
C SER A 30 -6.21 5.19 -5.31
N LEU A 31 -7.09 6.20 -5.30
CA LEU A 31 -6.94 7.38 -6.16
C LEU A 31 -5.65 8.14 -5.85
N ALA A 32 -5.34 8.36 -4.57
CA ALA A 32 -4.11 9.01 -4.14
C ALA A 32 -2.87 8.22 -4.59
N ARG A 33 -2.88 6.89 -4.48
CA ARG A 33 -1.79 6.02 -4.95
C ARG A 33 -1.63 6.09 -6.47
N ARG A 34 -2.73 6.10 -7.22
CA ARG A 34 -2.71 6.26 -8.69
C ARG A 34 -2.13 7.61 -9.10
N ASN A 35 -2.52 8.69 -8.41
CA ASN A 35 -1.97 10.02 -8.65
C ASN A 35 -0.47 10.10 -8.31
N TYR A 36 -0.06 9.54 -7.17
CA TYR A 36 1.34 9.56 -6.73
C TYR A 36 2.25 8.77 -7.69
N TYR A 37 1.78 7.63 -8.19
CA TYR A 37 2.53 6.77 -9.11
C TYR A 37 2.09 6.91 -10.58
N ASP A 38 1.51 8.06 -10.98
CA ASP A 38 0.98 8.27 -12.34
C ASP A 38 2.02 7.92 -13.42
N ASN A 39 3.26 8.38 -13.20
CA ASN A 39 4.39 8.10 -14.07
C ASN A 39 4.66 6.59 -14.25
N MET A 40 4.46 5.77 -13.22
CA MET A 40 4.66 4.31 -13.26
C MET A 40 3.48 3.61 -13.94
N TYR A 41 2.25 4.04 -13.70
CA TYR A 41 1.07 3.47 -14.35
C TYR A 41 1.06 3.73 -15.86
N ARG A 42 1.53 4.92 -16.27
CA ARG A 42 1.65 5.33 -17.68
C ARG A 42 2.83 4.71 -18.42
N LEU A 43 3.74 4.01 -17.73
CA LEU A 43 4.82 3.28 -18.40
C LEU A 43 4.22 2.31 -19.43
N PRO A 44 4.64 2.36 -20.70
CA PRO A 44 4.12 1.46 -21.71
C PRO A 44 4.40 0.01 -21.34
N ASN A 45 3.40 -0.85 -21.52
CA ASN A 45 3.63 -2.29 -21.46
C ASN A 45 4.49 -2.67 -22.67
N ILE A 46 5.41 -3.63 -22.48
CA ILE A 46 6.29 -4.13 -23.54
C ILE A 46 5.51 -5.10 -24.43
N THR A 47 4.33 -4.72 -24.89
CA THR A 47 3.65 -5.47 -25.94
C THR A 47 4.24 -4.94 -27.24
N GLY A 48 4.89 -5.81 -28.03
CA GLY A 48 5.72 -5.45 -29.20
C GLY A 48 4.99 -4.77 -30.38
N HIS A 49 4.25 -3.70 -30.12
CA HIS A 49 3.63 -2.85 -31.13
C HIS A 49 4.40 -1.53 -31.16
N ASN A 50 5.35 -1.46 -32.09
CA ASN A 50 6.03 -0.23 -32.49
C ASN A 50 4.99 0.82 -32.88
N THR A 51 4.69 1.78 -32.01
CA THR A 51 3.96 2.99 -32.38
C THR A 51 4.75 4.21 -31.92
N PRO A 52 5.43 4.93 -32.83
CA PRO A 52 6.26 6.08 -32.51
C PRO A 52 5.40 7.34 -32.60
N GLN A 53 4.60 7.67 -31.58
CA GLN A 53 3.79 8.90 -31.65
C GLN A 53 3.74 9.77 -30.40
N TYR A 54 4.23 9.35 -29.23
CA TYR A 54 4.17 10.21 -28.04
C TYR A 54 5.54 10.29 -27.37
N GLY A 55 6.16 11.45 -27.53
CA GLY A 55 7.56 11.71 -27.26
C GLY A 55 7.97 11.63 -25.80
N PHE A 56 9.15 11.06 -25.59
CA PHE A 56 10.24 11.58 -24.77
C PHE A 56 11.47 10.77 -25.21
N GLY A 57 12.64 11.40 -25.35
CA GLY A 57 13.83 10.82 -25.98
C GLY A 57 14.42 9.62 -25.23
N ILE A 58 13.78 8.46 -25.30
CA ILE A 58 14.40 7.18 -25.00
C ILE A 58 14.93 6.69 -26.33
N SER A 59 16.24 6.75 -26.53
CA SER A 59 16.85 5.99 -27.61
C SER A 59 16.44 4.53 -27.37
N LEU A 60 15.62 4.00 -28.27
CA LEU A 60 15.22 2.59 -28.30
C LEU A 60 16.44 1.76 -28.71
N SER A 61 17.54 1.87 -27.98
CA SER A 61 18.57 0.84 -28.03
C SER A 61 18.01 -0.36 -27.27
N PRO A 62 18.06 -1.58 -27.83
CA PRO A 62 17.62 -2.79 -27.15
C PRO A 62 18.23 -2.92 -25.74
N PHE A 63 19.40 -2.33 -25.50
CA PHE A 63 20.11 -2.31 -24.23
C PHE A 63 19.41 -1.53 -23.11
N SER A 64 18.73 -0.40 -23.41
CA SER A 64 18.02 0.37 -22.38
C SER A 64 16.85 -0.40 -21.76
N HIS A 65 16.23 -1.31 -22.53
CA HIS A 65 15.10 -2.16 -22.12
C HIS A 65 15.50 -3.27 -21.13
N PHE A 66 16.77 -3.67 -21.12
CA PHE A 66 17.32 -4.69 -20.21
C PHE A 66 18.05 -4.08 -19.02
N SER A 67 18.08 -2.74 -18.92
CA SER A 67 18.65 -2.07 -17.75
C SER A 67 17.96 -2.53 -16.46
N GLN A 68 18.74 -2.57 -15.38
CA GLN A 68 18.24 -2.91 -14.06
C GLN A 68 17.11 -1.97 -13.63
N GLU A 69 17.22 -0.68 -13.97
CA GLU A 69 16.20 0.33 -13.70
C GLU A 69 14.88 0.05 -14.44
N ALA A 70 14.94 -0.27 -15.75
CA ALA A 70 13.74 -0.63 -16.51
C ALA A 70 13.05 -1.87 -15.93
N LYS A 71 13.82 -2.87 -15.48
CA LYS A 71 13.29 -4.06 -14.80
C LYS A 71 12.60 -3.69 -13.48
N GLN A 72 13.23 -2.85 -12.65
CA GLN A 72 12.67 -2.39 -11.38
C GLN A 72 11.36 -1.62 -11.58
N LYS A 73 11.31 -0.68 -12.53
CA LYS A 73 10.08 0.08 -12.85
C LYS A 73 8.92 -0.84 -13.26
N ARG A 74 9.20 -1.87 -14.08
CA ARG A 74 8.19 -2.87 -14.48
C ARG A 74 7.72 -3.71 -13.30
N GLN A 75 8.63 -4.14 -12.43
CA GLN A 75 8.28 -4.89 -11.22
C GLN A 75 7.43 -4.05 -10.28
N LEU A 76 7.78 -2.77 -10.09
CA LEU A 76 7.00 -1.83 -9.31
C LEU A 76 5.59 -1.67 -9.87
N LYS A 77 5.45 -1.42 -11.18
CA LYS A 77 4.13 -1.32 -11.83
C LYS A 77 3.27 -2.58 -11.59
N LYS A 78 3.85 -3.77 -11.79
CA LYS A 78 3.16 -5.05 -11.53
C LYS A 78 2.74 -5.19 -10.07
N ARG A 79 3.62 -4.83 -9.14
CA ARG A 79 3.35 -4.86 -7.70
C ARG A 79 2.22 -3.91 -7.33
N LEU A 80 2.24 -2.67 -7.81
CA LEU A 80 1.19 -1.68 -7.53
C LEU A 80 -0.19 -2.13 -8.01
N ILE A 81 -0.27 -2.74 -9.20
CA ILE A 81 -1.52 -3.30 -9.72
C ILE A 81 -1.98 -4.47 -8.83
N LYS A 82 -1.07 -5.37 -8.44
CA LYS A 82 -1.40 -6.50 -7.57
C LYS A 82 -1.89 -6.05 -6.20
N GLU A 83 -1.22 -5.07 -5.58
CA GLU A 83 -1.60 -4.52 -4.29
C GLU A 83 -3.00 -3.88 -4.35
N GLU A 84 -3.30 -3.12 -5.40
CA GLU A 84 -4.64 -2.54 -5.58
C GLU A 84 -5.73 -3.62 -5.66
N GLN A 85 -5.48 -4.70 -6.39
CA GLN A 85 -6.38 -5.86 -6.46
C GLN A 85 -6.54 -6.57 -5.11
N GLU A 86 -5.44 -6.75 -4.37
CA GLU A 86 -5.46 -7.37 -3.05
C GLU A 86 -6.27 -6.53 -2.05
N TYR A 87 -6.06 -5.21 -2.04
CA TYR A 87 -6.82 -4.30 -1.18
C TYR A 87 -8.32 -4.29 -1.53
N TYR A 88 -8.67 -4.41 -2.80
CA TYR A 88 -10.06 -4.56 -3.21
C TYR A 88 -10.71 -5.82 -2.64
N VAL A 89 -9.99 -6.96 -2.74
CA VAL A 89 -10.45 -8.24 -2.21
C VAL A 89 -10.61 -8.16 -0.69
N ASP A 90 -9.62 -7.62 0.02
CA ASP A 90 -9.65 -7.52 1.49
C ASP A 90 -10.78 -6.61 1.99
N ARG A 91 -11.08 -5.53 1.24
CA ARG A 91 -12.24 -4.67 1.50
C ARG A 91 -13.55 -5.43 1.32
N SER A 92 -13.66 -6.23 0.27
CA SER A 92 -14.90 -6.93 -0.10
C SER A 92 -15.12 -8.19 0.72
N PHE A 93 -14.06 -8.77 1.26
CA PHE A 93 -14.07 -9.99 2.06
C PHE A 93 -13.43 -9.76 3.45
N PRO A 94 -14.01 -8.90 4.30
CA PRO A 94 -13.40 -8.58 5.59
C PRO A 94 -13.65 -9.69 6.62
N LYS A 95 -12.62 -10.03 7.40
CA LYS A 95 -12.65 -11.10 8.41
C LYS A 95 -13.82 -10.99 9.40
N GLN A 96 -14.17 -9.78 9.83
CA GLN A 96 -15.26 -9.54 10.78
C GLN A 96 -16.63 -9.90 10.18
N TRP A 97 -16.86 -9.54 8.91
CA TRP A 97 -18.09 -9.87 8.21
C TRP A 97 -18.21 -11.38 8.02
N VAL A 98 -17.14 -12.03 7.55
CA VAL A 98 -17.10 -13.49 7.40
C VAL A 98 -17.32 -14.20 8.73
N ALA A 99 -16.71 -13.73 9.82
CA ALA A 99 -16.92 -14.26 11.16
C ALA A 99 -18.39 -14.12 11.61
N SER A 100 -19.02 -12.98 11.35
CA SER A 100 -20.42 -12.75 11.71
C SER A 100 -21.38 -13.65 10.93
N MET A 101 -21.08 -13.92 9.66
CA MET A 101 -21.94 -14.72 8.79
C MET A 101 -21.77 -16.22 9.00
N THR A 102 -20.54 -16.68 9.25
CA THR A 102 -20.24 -18.12 9.42
C THR A 102 -20.25 -18.57 10.88
N GLY A 103 -20.14 -17.66 11.84
CA GLY A 103 -19.95 -17.97 13.26
C GLY A 103 -18.58 -18.53 13.61
N LEU A 104 -17.66 -18.68 12.63
CA LEU A 104 -16.32 -19.22 12.84
C LEU A 104 -15.44 -18.25 13.66
N ARG A 105 -14.55 -18.81 14.48
CA ARG A 105 -13.65 -18.06 15.36
C ARG A 105 -12.26 -18.69 15.42
N GLY A 106 -11.25 -17.89 15.80
CA GLY A 106 -9.87 -18.36 15.97
C GLY A 106 -9.29 -18.98 14.69
N ASP A 107 -8.76 -20.19 14.82
CA ASP A 107 -8.07 -20.90 13.74
C ASP A 107 -9.00 -21.36 12.63
N SER A 108 -10.24 -21.74 12.98
CA SER A 108 -11.26 -22.15 12.01
C SER A 108 -11.59 -21.02 11.03
N LEU A 109 -11.73 -19.80 11.54
CA LEU A 109 -11.94 -18.61 10.75
C LEU A 109 -10.72 -18.30 9.88
N SER A 110 -9.51 -18.38 10.43
CA SER A 110 -8.29 -18.10 9.67
C SER A 110 -8.08 -19.09 8.53
N ARG A 111 -8.37 -20.38 8.77
CA ARG A 111 -8.36 -21.43 7.74
C ARG A 111 -9.42 -21.18 6.68
N PHE A 112 -10.63 -20.80 7.07
CA PHE A 112 -11.70 -20.46 6.13
C PHE A 112 -11.29 -19.28 5.23
N MET A 113 -10.79 -18.20 5.82
CA MET A 113 -10.32 -17.03 5.06
C MET A 113 -9.23 -17.39 4.05
N MET A 114 -8.31 -18.29 4.40
CA MET A 114 -7.24 -18.73 3.49
C MET A 114 -7.78 -19.59 2.34
N LEU A 115 -8.69 -20.53 2.61
CA LEU A 115 -9.21 -21.47 1.62
C LEU A 115 -10.20 -20.82 0.65
N TYR A 116 -11.00 -19.88 1.15
CA TYR A 116 -12.11 -19.28 0.40
C TYR A 116 -11.88 -17.80 0.05
N ARG A 117 -10.63 -17.33 0.10
CA ARG A 117 -10.32 -15.96 -0.34
C ARG A 117 -10.64 -15.82 -1.84
N PRO A 118 -11.52 -14.89 -2.24
CA PRO A 118 -11.87 -14.76 -3.65
C PRO A 118 -10.70 -14.22 -4.47
N SER A 119 -10.64 -14.64 -5.74
CA SER A 119 -9.77 -14.03 -6.74
C SER A 119 -10.33 -12.68 -7.19
N TYR A 120 -9.45 -11.79 -7.65
CA TYR A 120 -9.87 -10.50 -8.20
C TYR A 120 -10.64 -10.65 -9.53
N SER A 121 -10.17 -11.54 -10.41
CA SER A 121 -10.90 -11.95 -11.62
C SER A 121 -11.87 -13.07 -11.22
N LEU A 122 -13.16 -12.73 -11.12
CA LEU A 122 -14.24 -13.71 -11.11
C LEU A 122 -14.54 -14.17 -12.54
#